data_AF-A0A2D9CFX7-F1
#
_entry.id   AF-A0A2D9CFX7-F1
#
_cell.length_a   1.000
_cell.length_b   1.000
_cell.length_c   1.000
_cell.angle_alpha   90.00
_cell.angle_beta   90.00
_cell.angle_gamma   90.00
#
_symmetry.space_group_name_H-M   'P 1'
#
loop_
_entity.id
_entity.type
_entity.pdbx_description
1 polymer ?
#
loop_
_entity_poly.entity_id
_entity_poly.type
_entity_poly.pdbx_seq_one_letter_code
_entity_poly.pdbx_strand_id
1 'polypeptide(L)'
;MSTIGGVKRESAGGGENTNFPKKVGLFEADIVAINPTIEEYSTVLGMDLKPESRATDYLGETRDGNSYLRVDVWLRQVKTENLFKVSFFLEDRERENRDQTKKQYINSVGMTAWAADENDLWDWFTEGRDHRVAYIGEEELYDFMRTWLGQLNYRHATTVLQLDWKKLMRGNIGDLKSEIDGEWCNTVVALATVVVKERDGETKEYQGIYNKGFLGGYTMKQFRLVDYTDKRTLDSLRSRKPRELKPHERFAVRVSGEYGCKDYYTLKEIEEYNPGDNLVASDNYISDDGSDY
;
A
#
# COMPACT_ATOMS: atom_id res chain seq x y z
N MET A 1 -21.90 -34.60 -19.13
CA MET A 1 -21.89 -33.18 -19.54
C MET A 1 -21.73 -32.35 -18.29
N SER A 2 -20.61 -31.64 -18.14
CA SER A 2 -20.34 -30.84 -16.93
C SER A 2 -21.06 -29.49 -17.06
N THR A 3 -21.96 -29.22 -16.12
CA THR A 3 -22.81 -28.02 -16.04
C THR A 3 -22.14 -26.90 -15.24
N ILE A 4 -20.83 -26.73 -15.40
CA ILE A 4 -20.08 -25.69 -14.69
C ILE A 4 -19.94 -24.48 -15.60
N GLY A 5 -20.65 -23.40 -15.25
CA GLY A 5 -20.55 -22.09 -15.88
C GLY A 5 -20.77 -20.99 -14.84
N GLY A 6 -19.98 -19.92 -14.92
CA GLY A 6 -20.06 -18.75 -14.04
C GLY A 6 -19.28 -17.58 -14.63
N VAL A 7 -19.61 -16.36 -14.21
CA VAL A 7 -18.90 -15.14 -14.65
C VAL A 7 -17.55 -15.08 -13.90
N LYS A 8 -16.43 -14.95 -14.64
CA LYS A 8 -15.12 -14.75 -14.02
C LYS A 8 -15.19 -13.46 -13.17
N ARG A 9 -14.77 -13.55 -11.89
CA ARG A 9 -14.58 -12.36 -11.05
C ARG A 9 -13.59 -11.42 -11.74
N GLU A 10 -14.09 -10.28 -12.22
CA GLU A 10 -13.26 -9.17 -12.66
C GLU A 10 -12.58 -8.56 -11.43
N SER A 11 -11.26 -8.46 -11.51
CA SER A 11 -10.43 -7.78 -10.52
C SER A 11 -10.60 -6.28 -10.75
N ALA A 12 -11.32 -5.59 -9.86
CA ALA A 12 -11.40 -4.13 -9.83
C ALA A 12 -10.08 -3.48 -9.32
N GLY A 13 -8.95 -3.87 -9.91
CA GLY A 13 -7.61 -3.46 -9.48
C GLY A 13 -6.64 -3.44 -10.66
N GLY A 14 -6.10 -2.25 -10.94
CA GLY A 14 -5.17 -1.94 -12.03
C GLY A 14 -5.91 -1.55 -13.31
N GLY A 15 -5.81 -0.30 -13.72
CA GLY A 15 -6.55 0.24 -14.87
C GLY A 15 -6.34 -0.58 -16.15
N GLU A 16 -7.43 -1.09 -16.70
CA GLU A 16 -7.54 -1.53 -18.09
C GLU A 16 -7.59 -0.33 -19.06
N ASN A 17 -6.80 0.72 -18.80
CA ASN A 17 -6.47 1.71 -19.83
C ASN A 17 -5.11 1.34 -20.42
N THR A 18 -5.20 0.43 -21.39
CA THR A 18 -4.12 -0.14 -22.19
C THR A 18 -3.48 0.90 -23.13
N ASN A 19 -2.80 1.91 -22.61
CA ASN A 19 -1.92 2.74 -23.45
C ASN A 19 -0.78 3.49 -22.76
N PHE A 20 -0.61 3.37 -21.43
CA PHE A 20 0.52 3.97 -20.72
C PHE A 20 1.52 2.91 -20.27
N PRO A 21 2.83 3.13 -20.46
CA PRO A 21 3.85 2.20 -20.00
C PRO A 21 3.77 2.06 -18.47
N LYS A 22 3.80 0.82 -17.99
CA LYS A 22 3.90 0.53 -16.55
C LYS A 22 5.19 1.14 -16.00
N LYS A 23 5.24 1.38 -14.70
CA LYS A 23 6.37 2.04 -14.03
C LYS A 23 6.74 1.31 -12.76
N VAL A 24 8.03 1.35 -12.44
CA VAL A 24 8.60 0.82 -11.20
C VAL A 24 9.55 1.82 -10.57
N GLY A 25 9.66 1.77 -9.25
CA GLY A 25 10.57 2.63 -8.50
C GLY A 25 9.84 3.63 -7.61
N LEU A 26 10.64 4.45 -6.94
CA LEU A 26 10.22 5.40 -5.91
C LEU A 26 9.87 6.74 -6.54
N PHE A 27 8.78 7.33 -6.06
CA PHE A 27 8.35 8.66 -6.49
C PHE A 27 7.73 9.43 -5.34
N GLU A 28 7.91 10.75 -5.37
CA GLU A 28 7.21 11.68 -4.49
C GLU A 28 5.85 12.03 -5.09
N ALA A 29 4.82 12.04 -4.25
CA ALA A 29 3.45 12.30 -4.66
C ALA A 29 2.64 13.09 -3.64
N ASP A 30 1.72 13.87 -4.18
CA ASP A 30 0.60 14.46 -3.46
C ASP A 30 -0.60 13.50 -3.44
N ILE A 31 -1.43 13.60 -2.41
CA ILE A 31 -2.70 12.88 -2.34
C ILE A 31 -3.75 13.80 -2.95
N VAL A 32 -4.45 13.33 -3.98
CA VAL A 32 -5.39 14.18 -4.75
C VAL A 32 -6.85 13.72 -4.68
N ALA A 33 -7.09 12.46 -4.34
CA ALA A 33 -8.43 11.94 -4.09
C ALA A 33 -8.38 10.71 -3.17
N ILE A 34 -9.42 10.51 -2.38
CA ILE A 34 -9.63 9.30 -1.57
C ILE A 34 -11.05 8.82 -1.82
N ASN A 35 -11.24 7.58 -2.25
CA ASN A 35 -12.54 7.02 -2.67
C ASN A 35 -13.35 8.00 -3.54
N PRO A 36 -12.81 8.41 -4.70
CA PRO A 36 -13.49 9.35 -5.58
C PRO A 36 -14.87 8.84 -6.02
N THR A 37 -15.85 9.73 -6.06
CA THR A 37 -17.14 9.50 -6.74
C THR A 37 -16.93 9.48 -8.25
N ILE A 38 -17.97 9.06 -9.00
CA ILE A 38 -17.95 9.11 -10.47
C ILE A 38 -17.63 10.52 -10.99
N GLU A 39 -18.17 11.55 -10.34
CA GLU A 39 -17.90 12.95 -10.67
C GLU A 39 -16.45 13.35 -10.38
N GLU A 40 -15.91 12.96 -9.23
CA GLU A 40 -14.50 13.22 -8.87
C GLU A 40 -13.52 12.46 -9.78
N TYR A 41 -13.88 11.27 -10.28
CA TYR A 41 -13.08 10.57 -11.28
C TYR A 41 -12.89 11.40 -12.55
N SER A 42 -13.97 12.00 -13.06
CA SER A 42 -13.88 12.83 -14.27
C SER A 42 -13.22 14.18 -13.97
N THR A 43 -13.63 14.87 -12.91
CA THR A 43 -13.21 16.25 -12.62
C THR A 43 -11.85 16.39 -11.94
N VAL A 44 -11.48 15.47 -11.05
CA VAL A 44 -10.22 15.52 -10.27
C VAL A 44 -9.14 14.66 -10.90
N LEU A 45 -9.51 13.48 -11.43
CA LEU A 45 -8.56 12.53 -12.00
C LEU A 45 -8.48 12.59 -13.53
N GLY A 46 -9.41 13.28 -14.20
CA GLY A 46 -9.46 13.34 -15.67
C GLY A 46 -9.74 11.97 -16.30
N MET A 47 -10.47 11.10 -15.60
CA MET A 47 -10.78 9.73 -16.04
C MET A 47 -12.27 9.52 -16.13
N ASP A 48 -12.76 9.16 -17.31
CA ASP A 48 -14.14 8.76 -17.49
C ASP A 48 -14.30 7.27 -17.17
N LEU A 49 -15.21 6.96 -16.25
CA LEU A 49 -15.57 5.59 -15.93
C LEU A 49 -16.60 5.06 -16.92
N LYS A 50 -16.41 3.83 -17.36
CA LYS A 50 -17.44 3.11 -18.12
C LYS A 50 -18.66 2.85 -17.24
N PRO A 51 -19.90 2.80 -17.80
CA PRO A 51 -21.13 2.59 -17.02
C PRO A 51 -21.13 1.33 -16.14
N GLU A 52 -20.44 0.27 -16.57
CA GLU A 52 -20.30 -1.01 -15.87
C GLU A 52 -19.15 -1.06 -14.86
N SER A 53 -18.39 0.04 -14.72
CA SER A 53 -17.21 0.10 -13.88
C SER A 53 -17.55 -0.06 -12.39
N ARG A 54 -16.83 -0.95 -11.72
CA ARG A 54 -16.88 -1.14 -10.25
C ARG A 54 -15.82 -0.31 -9.53
N ALA A 55 -15.30 0.74 -10.17
CA ALA A 55 -14.25 1.58 -9.60
C ALA A 55 -14.71 2.34 -8.34
N THR A 56 -16.01 2.64 -8.22
CA THR A 56 -16.61 3.31 -7.06
C THR A 56 -17.26 2.35 -6.07
N ASP A 57 -17.19 1.04 -6.32
CA ASP A 57 -17.68 0.01 -5.40
C ASP A 57 -16.64 -0.20 -4.30
N TYR A 58 -16.71 0.63 -3.26
CA TYR A 58 -15.77 0.62 -2.14
C TYR A 58 -16.21 -0.29 -0.99
N LEU A 59 -17.50 -0.59 -0.88
CA LEU A 59 -18.05 -1.44 0.17
C LEU A 59 -18.37 -2.84 -0.38
N GLY A 60 -18.32 -3.83 0.51
CA GLY A 60 -18.90 -5.14 0.24
C GLY A 60 -18.83 -6.05 1.45
N GLU A 61 -19.02 -7.34 1.19
CA GLU A 61 -18.93 -8.39 2.20
C GLU A 61 -17.88 -9.42 1.81
N THR A 62 -17.14 -9.92 2.80
CA THR A 62 -16.23 -11.05 2.63
C THR A 62 -17.02 -12.35 2.50
N ARG A 63 -16.34 -13.44 2.13
CA ARG A 63 -16.97 -14.77 2.05
C ARG A 63 -17.50 -15.25 3.41
N ASP A 64 -16.91 -14.74 4.48
CA ASP A 64 -17.25 -15.09 5.86
C ASP A 64 -18.36 -14.17 6.43
N GLY A 65 -18.89 -13.26 5.61
CA GLY A 65 -19.99 -12.35 5.99
C GLY A 65 -19.56 -11.07 6.70
N ASN A 66 -18.25 -10.78 6.80
CA ASN A 66 -17.78 -9.53 7.39
C ASN A 66 -17.90 -8.39 6.39
N SER A 67 -18.36 -7.22 6.83
CA SER A 67 -18.30 -6.01 6.02
C SER A 67 -16.85 -5.61 5.74
N TYR A 68 -16.56 -5.13 4.54
CA TYR A 68 -15.26 -4.56 4.20
C TYR A 68 -15.40 -3.21 3.50
N LEU A 69 -14.40 -2.36 3.70
CA LEU A 69 -14.20 -1.10 2.99
C LEU A 69 -12.85 -1.13 2.26
N ARG A 70 -12.87 -0.88 0.95
CA ARG A 70 -11.68 -0.52 0.17
C ARG A 70 -11.49 1.00 0.24
N VAL A 71 -10.35 1.43 0.76
CA VAL A 71 -9.90 2.83 0.73
C VAL A 71 -8.89 2.98 -0.40
N ASP A 72 -9.33 3.53 -1.52
CA ASP A 72 -8.52 3.89 -2.67
C ASP A 72 -7.98 5.31 -2.51
N VAL A 73 -6.67 5.44 -2.39
CA VAL A 73 -5.97 6.73 -2.35
C VAL A 73 -5.28 6.96 -3.69
N TRP A 74 -5.58 8.09 -4.30
CA TRP A 74 -4.98 8.52 -5.57
C TRP A 74 -3.81 9.47 -5.31
N LEU A 75 -2.67 9.10 -5.88
CA LEU A 75 -1.39 9.76 -5.73
C LEU A 75 -1.05 10.46 -7.05
N ARG A 76 -0.73 11.75 -7.01
CA ARG A 76 -0.23 12.51 -8.16
C ARG A 76 1.27 12.71 -8.00
N GLN A 77 2.05 12.12 -8.91
CA GLN A 77 3.50 12.26 -8.90
C GLN A 77 3.90 13.72 -9.10
N VAL A 78 4.71 14.28 -8.19
CA VAL A 78 5.08 15.71 -8.20
C VAL A 78 5.79 16.15 -9.49
N LYS A 79 6.59 15.27 -10.10
CA LYS A 79 7.43 15.64 -11.26
C LYS A 79 6.72 15.59 -12.61
N THR A 80 5.82 14.64 -12.81
CA THR A 80 5.23 14.33 -14.12
C THR A 80 3.72 14.30 -14.09
N GLU A 81 3.11 14.53 -12.93
CA GLU A 81 1.66 14.51 -12.69
C GLU A 81 0.98 13.16 -12.99
N ASN A 82 1.77 12.10 -13.20
CA ASN A 82 1.23 10.75 -13.37
C ASN A 82 0.41 10.36 -12.14
N LEU A 83 -0.77 9.79 -12.40
CA LEU A 83 -1.68 9.32 -11.37
C LEU A 83 -1.42 7.84 -11.07
N PHE A 84 -1.28 7.54 -9.79
CA PHE A 84 -1.20 6.18 -9.28
C PHE A 84 -2.27 5.96 -8.23
N LYS A 85 -2.65 4.70 -8.03
CA LYS A 85 -3.64 4.32 -7.02
C LYS A 85 -3.02 3.32 -6.06
N VAL A 86 -3.21 3.56 -4.77
CA VAL A 86 -2.97 2.57 -3.72
C VAL A 86 -4.29 2.25 -3.02
N SER A 87 -4.50 0.96 -2.72
CA SER A 87 -5.72 0.48 -2.06
C SER A 87 -5.38 -0.12 -0.70
N PHE A 88 -6.11 0.29 0.33
CA PHE A 88 -6.14 -0.33 1.65
C PHE A 88 -7.45 -1.09 1.80
N PHE A 89 -7.40 -2.34 2.26
CA PHE A 89 -8.57 -3.18 2.45
C PHE A 89 -8.82 -3.35 3.93
N LEU A 90 -9.88 -2.71 4.41
CA LEU A 90 -10.32 -2.76 5.79
C LEU A 90 -11.44 -3.79 5.92
N GLU A 91 -11.40 -4.65 6.93
CA GLU A 91 -12.45 -5.63 7.20
C GLU A 91 -12.91 -5.50 8.65
N ASP A 92 -14.23 -5.54 8.88
CA ASP A 92 -14.86 -5.47 10.21
C ASP A 92 -14.67 -6.76 11.00
N ARG A 93 -13.40 -7.06 11.28
CA ARG A 93 -12.93 -8.21 12.02
C ARG A 93 -11.68 -7.83 12.80
N GLU A 94 -11.69 -8.13 14.09
CA GLU A 94 -10.53 -7.94 14.97
C GLU A 94 -9.31 -8.71 14.44
N ARG A 95 -8.14 -8.08 14.49
CA ARG A 95 -6.91 -8.65 13.96
C ARG A 95 -6.21 -9.52 15.01
N GLU A 96 -6.07 -10.78 14.65
CA GLU A 96 -5.37 -11.81 15.43
C GLU A 96 -4.16 -12.33 14.67
N ASN A 97 -3.19 -12.88 15.38
CA ASN A 97 -2.08 -13.58 14.73
C ASN A 97 -2.58 -14.91 14.13
N ARG A 98 -1.74 -15.55 13.31
CA ARG A 98 -2.09 -16.78 12.59
C ARG A 98 -2.64 -17.88 13.51
N ASP A 99 -2.11 -17.96 14.73
CA ASP A 99 -2.39 -18.96 15.74
C ASP A 99 -3.47 -18.52 16.75
N GLN A 100 -4.06 -17.34 16.58
CA GLN A 100 -5.15 -16.78 17.41
C GLN A 100 -4.82 -16.72 18.91
N THR A 101 -3.54 -16.52 19.23
CA THR A 101 -3.02 -16.40 20.61
C THR A 101 -2.76 -14.96 21.02
N LYS A 102 -2.69 -14.03 20.06
CA LYS A 102 -2.43 -12.62 20.28
C LYS A 102 -3.35 -11.77 19.41
N LYS A 103 -3.77 -10.64 19.96
CA LYS A 103 -4.47 -9.58 19.25
C LYS A 103 -3.50 -8.46 18.90
N GLN A 104 -3.74 -7.81 17.76
CA GLN A 104 -3.10 -6.54 17.46
C GLN A 104 -3.94 -5.43 18.10
N TYR A 105 -3.28 -4.55 18.83
CA TYR A 105 -3.84 -3.33 19.39
C TYR A 105 -3.39 -2.13 18.56
N ILE A 106 -4.22 -1.10 18.50
CA ILE A 106 -3.90 0.20 17.93
C ILE A 106 -4.22 1.31 18.93
N ASN A 107 -3.31 2.27 19.08
CA ASN A 107 -3.51 3.41 19.98
C ASN A 107 -4.05 4.65 19.24
N SER A 108 -4.38 5.69 20.00
CA SER A 108 -4.97 6.96 19.52
C SER A 108 -4.10 7.78 18.55
N VAL A 109 -2.89 7.32 18.21
CA VAL A 109 -2.04 7.91 17.17
C VAL A 109 -1.69 6.92 16.05
N GLY A 110 -2.40 5.79 15.98
CA GLY A 110 -2.22 4.79 14.93
C GLY A 110 -0.96 3.94 15.06
N MET A 111 -0.34 3.86 16.24
CA MET A 111 0.72 2.89 16.48
C MET A 111 0.10 1.54 16.83
N THR A 112 0.73 0.46 16.41
CA THR A 112 0.28 -0.91 16.67
C THR A 112 1.23 -1.67 17.61
N ALA A 113 0.67 -2.61 18.37
CA ALA A 113 1.41 -3.54 19.20
C ALA A 113 0.68 -4.89 19.26
N TRP A 114 1.41 -5.98 19.45
CA TRP A 114 0.82 -7.32 19.58
C TRP A 114 0.93 -7.80 21.02
N ALA A 115 -0.18 -8.24 21.61
CA ALA A 115 -0.22 -8.74 22.97
C ALA A 115 -1.18 -9.92 23.12
N ALA A 116 -0.88 -10.82 24.06
CA ALA A 116 -1.79 -11.92 24.42
C ALA A 116 -2.86 -11.42 25.40
N ASP A 117 -2.44 -10.60 26.36
CA ASP A 117 -3.29 -9.85 27.28
C ASP A 117 -3.05 -8.34 27.11
N GLU A 118 -4.10 -7.53 27.23
CA GLU A 118 -4.00 -6.07 27.13
C GLU A 118 -3.04 -5.48 28.17
N ASN A 119 -2.91 -6.11 29.34
CA ASN A 119 -1.99 -5.71 30.40
C ASN A 119 -0.51 -5.94 30.04
N ASP A 120 -0.21 -6.71 28.99
CA ASP A 120 1.16 -6.93 28.50
C ASP A 120 1.63 -5.82 27.54
N LEU A 121 0.78 -4.83 27.25
CA LEU A 121 1.13 -3.70 26.40
C LEU A 121 2.14 -2.78 27.11
N TRP A 122 3.13 -2.31 26.36
CA TRP A 122 4.21 -1.48 26.87
C TRP A 122 3.75 -0.05 27.20
N ASP A 123 4.36 0.60 28.19
CA ASP A 123 4.03 1.98 28.59
C ASP A 123 4.11 2.98 27.43
N TRP A 124 5.09 2.84 26.53
CA TRP A 124 5.22 3.73 25.36
C TRP A 124 3.97 3.70 24.45
N PHE A 125 3.17 2.64 24.54
CA PHE A 125 1.95 2.42 23.76
C PHE A 125 0.70 2.94 24.48
N THR A 126 0.61 2.74 25.80
CA THR A 126 -0.59 2.97 26.62
C THR A 126 -0.56 4.30 27.40
N GLU A 127 0.62 4.82 27.76
CA GLU A 127 0.75 5.99 28.64
C GLU A 127 0.17 7.25 27.98
N GLY A 128 -0.92 7.76 28.57
CA GLY A 128 -1.64 8.94 28.05
C GLY A 128 -2.33 8.71 26.71
N ARG A 129 -2.60 7.45 26.35
CA ARG A 129 -3.17 7.06 25.05
C ARG A 129 -4.33 6.08 25.22
N ASP A 130 -5.46 6.43 24.63
CA ASP A 130 -6.51 5.43 24.39
C ASP A 130 -6.01 4.39 23.39
N HIS A 131 -6.43 3.15 23.57
CA HIS A 131 -6.12 2.04 22.67
C HIS A 131 -7.28 1.04 22.62
N ARG A 132 -7.28 0.23 21.57
CA ARG A 132 -8.24 -0.86 21.37
C ARG A 132 -7.65 -1.94 20.48
N VAL A 133 -8.35 -3.06 20.36
CA VAL A 133 -8.04 -4.06 19.34
C VAL A 133 -8.18 -3.42 17.95
N ALA A 134 -7.18 -3.64 17.10
CA ALA A 134 -7.15 -3.19 15.72
C ALA A 134 -8.02 -4.10 14.85
N TYR A 135 -8.59 -3.53 13.80
CA TYR A 135 -9.27 -4.30 12.76
C TYR A 135 -8.30 -4.68 11.64
N ILE A 136 -8.67 -5.66 10.82
CA ILE A 136 -7.86 -6.08 9.67
C ILE A 136 -7.65 -4.89 8.70
N GLY A 137 -6.40 -4.70 8.29
CA GLY A 137 -5.97 -3.65 7.35
C GLY A 137 -5.76 -2.26 7.96
N GLU A 138 -6.10 -2.09 9.24
CA GLU A 138 -6.04 -0.80 9.92
C GLU A 138 -4.59 -0.30 10.08
N GLU A 139 -3.66 -1.19 10.44
CA GLU A 139 -2.23 -0.86 10.56
C GLU A 139 -1.68 -0.20 9.29
N GLU A 140 -1.95 -0.80 8.13
CA GLU A 140 -1.45 -0.30 6.85
C GLU A 140 -2.02 1.08 6.49
N LEU A 141 -3.31 1.32 6.76
CA LEU A 141 -3.93 2.63 6.55
C LEU A 141 -3.36 3.69 7.49
N TYR A 142 -3.19 3.37 8.78
CA TYR A 142 -2.67 4.32 9.76
C TYR A 142 -1.19 4.62 9.53
N ASP A 143 -0.37 3.63 9.13
CA ASP A 143 1.02 3.88 8.75
C ASP A 143 1.13 4.84 7.56
N PHE A 144 0.22 4.72 6.58
CA PHE A 144 0.09 5.68 5.50
C PHE A 144 -0.31 7.06 6.02
N MET A 145 -1.40 7.17 6.79
CA MET A 145 -1.90 8.43 7.32
C MET A 145 -0.86 9.15 8.18
N ARG A 146 -0.08 8.42 8.99
CA ARG A 146 0.99 8.99 9.81
C ARG A 146 2.12 9.58 8.99
N THR A 147 2.33 9.05 7.80
CA THR A 147 3.31 9.57 6.85
C THR A 147 2.76 10.78 6.10
N TRP A 148 1.53 10.67 5.62
CA TRP A 148 0.84 11.72 4.88
C TRP A 148 0.56 12.96 5.75
N LEU A 149 0.03 12.78 6.96
CA LEU A 149 -0.24 13.85 7.92
C LEU A 149 1.00 14.16 8.78
N GLY A 150 2.19 14.11 8.17
CA GLY A 150 3.48 14.11 8.86
C GLY A 150 3.85 15.42 9.56
N GLN A 151 3.05 16.48 9.44
CA GLN A 151 3.22 17.71 10.24
C GLN A 151 2.68 17.55 11.67
N LEU A 152 1.85 16.53 11.93
CA LEU A 152 1.39 16.22 13.28
C LEU A 152 2.56 15.75 14.17
N ASN A 153 2.61 16.30 15.38
CA ASN A 153 3.56 15.84 16.39
C ASN A 153 3.01 14.61 17.14
N TYR A 154 3.16 13.41 16.56
CA TYR A 154 2.69 12.16 17.16
C TYR A 154 3.29 11.80 18.53
N ARG A 155 4.33 12.51 18.98
CA ARG A 155 4.88 12.34 20.34
C ARG A 155 4.15 13.19 21.38
N HIS A 156 3.39 14.19 20.95
CA HIS A 156 2.63 15.03 21.85
C HIS A 156 1.40 14.28 22.36
N ALA A 157 1.20 14.27 23.68
CA ALA A 157 0.16 13.47 24.33
C ALA A 157 -1.26 13.81 23.85
N THR A 158 -1.51 15.05 23.42
CA THR A 158 -2.83 15.49 22.94
C THR A 158 -3.07 15.28 21.45
N THR A 159 -2.06 14.83 20.68
CA THR A 159 -2.25 14.53 19.26
C THR A 159 -3.10 13.28 19.13
N VAL A 160 -4.20 13.37 18.40
CA VAL A 160 -5.09 12.24 18.14
C VAL A 160 -5.18 12.05 16.63
N LEU A 161 -4.96 10.81 16.20
CA LEU A 161 -5.24 10.31 14.86
C LEU A 161 -6.16 9.12 15.09
N GLN A 162 -7.47 9.34 15.00
CA GLN A 162 -8.48 8.29 15.17
C GLN A 162 -9.57 8.48 14.14
N LEU A 163 -9.86 7.41 13.41
CA LEU A 163 -11.01 7.32 12.53
C LEU A 163 -12.17 6.61 13.26
N ASP A 164 -13.39 7.09 13.03
CA ASP A 164 -14.58 6.41 13.51
C ASP A 164 -14.84 5.16 12.66
N TRP A 165 -14.53 3.99 13.22
CA TRP A 165 -14.68 2.71 12.54
C TRP A 165 -16.10 2.44 12.04
N LYS A 166 -17.12 2.83 12.81
CA LYS A 166 -18.53 2.64 12.41
C LYS A 166 -18.91 3.52 11.23
N LYS A 167 -18.31 4.71 11.11
CA LYS A 167 -18.45 5.56 9.91
C LYS A 167 -17.75 4.93 8.71
N LEU A 168 -16.51 4.46 8.89
CA LEU A 168 -15.76 3.79 7.83
C LEU A 168 -16.51 2.59 7.26
N MET A 169 -17.03 1.69 8.10
CA MET A 169 -17.76 0.49 7.63
C MET A 169 -19.10 0.82 6.95
N ARG A 170 -19.57 2.07 7.02
CA ARG A 170 -20.71 2.59 6.24
C ARG A 170 -20.28 3.37 5.00
N GLY A 171 -18.99 3.34 4.65
CA GLY A 171 -18.40 4.03 3.51
C GLY A 171 -18.18 5.53 3.73
N ASN A 172 -18.37 6.04 4.95
CA ASN A 172 -18.13 7.44 5.24
C ASN A 172 -16.64 7.67 5.51
N ILE A 173 -15.97 8.24 4.50
CA ILE A 173 -14.55 8.62 4.49
C ILE A 173 -14.38 10.15 4.45
N GLY A 174 -15.40 10.89 4.88
CA GLY A 174 -15.41 12.37 4.88
C GLY A 174 -14.24 12.96 5.67
N ASP A 175 -13.95 12.39 6.83
CA ASP A 175 -12.84 12.82 7.70
C ASP A 175 -11.47 12.64 7.01
N LEU A 176 -11.32 11.67 6.09
CA LEU A 176 -10.09 11.51 5.29
C LEU A 176 -10.05 12.48 4.11
N LYS A 177 -11.20 12.68 3.45
CA LYS A 177 -11.29 13.61 2.31
C LYS A 177 -11.05 15.05 2.73
N SER A 178 -11.50 15.47 3.90
CA SER A 178 -11.31 16.83 4.39
C SER A 178 -9.85 17.20 4.66
N GLU A 179 -8.98 16.20 4.84
CA GLU A 179 -7.54 16.42 5.02
C GLU A 179 -6.81 16.61 3.69
N ILE A 180 -7.42 16.34 2.53
CA ILE A 180 -6.75 16.62 1.25
C ILE A 180 -6.43 18.12 1.16
N ASP A 181 -5.16 18.44 0.90
CA ASP A 181 -4.60 19.80 0.96
C ASP A 181 -4.73 20.49 2.34
N GLY A 182 -4.95 19.70 3.40
CA GLY A 182 -5.04 20.18 4.79
C GLY A 182 -3.70 20.63 5.36
N GLU A 183 -3.76 21.37 6.48
CA GLU A 183 -2.56 21.98 7.10
C GLU A 183 -1.53 20.96 7.61
N TRP A 184 -1.98 19.72 7.86
CA TRP A 184 -1.14 18.66 8.42
C TRP A 184 -0.43 17.81 7.37
N CYS A 185 -0.79 17.99 6.10
CA CYS A 185 -0.34 17.16 5.00
C CYS A 185 1.11 17.42 4.60
N ASN A 186 1.72 16.36 4.09
CA ASN A 186 3.01 16.35 3.40
C ASN A 186 2.90 15.49 2.14
N THR A 187 3.81 15.71 1.21
CA THR A 187 4.07 14.75 0.14
C THR A 187 4.56 13.42 0.74
N VAL A 188 4.22 12.32 0.06
CA VAL A 188 4.69 10.98 0.42
C VAL A 188 5.59 10.43 -0.67
N VAL A 189 6.54 9.59 -0.28
CA VAL A 189 7.25 8.70 -1.19
C VAL A 189 6.52 7.36 -1.21
N ALA A 190 6.12 6.95 -2.40
CA ALA A 190 5.54 5.66 -2.68
C ALA A 190 6.45 4.83 -3.59
N LEU A 191 6.30 3.51 -3.54
CA LEU A 191 7.02 2.56 -4.39
C LEU A 191 6.07 1.97 -5.42
N ALA A 192 6.26 2.35 -6.69
CA ALA A 192 5.58 1.73 -7.81
C ALA A 192 6.15 0.33 -8.08
N THR A 193 5.25 -0.62 -8.28
CA THR A 193 5.57 -2.03 -8.50
C THR A 193 4.83 -2.58 -9.71
N VAL A 194 5.32 -3.69 -10.26
CA VAL A 194 4.57 -4.49 -11.24
C VAL A 194 4.28 -5.86 -10.64
N VAL A 195 2.99 -6.14 -10.46
CA VAL A 195 2.49 -7.42 -9.98
C VAL A 195 2.31 -8.35 -11.16
N VAL A 196 2.98 -9.50 -11.13
CA VAL A 196 2.78 -10.57 -12.12
C VAL A 196 1.79 -11.57 -11.54
N LYS A 197 0.74 -11.88 -12.29
CA LYS A 197 -0.24 -12.91 -11.94
C LYS A 197 -0.38 -13.89 -13.09
N GLU A 198 -0.12 -15.15 -12.80
CA GLU A 198 -0.45 -16.25 -13.70
C GLU A 198 -1.88 -16.70 -13.46
N ARG A 199 -2.68 -16.77 -14.53
CA ARG A 199 -4.04 -17.30 -14.46
C ARG A 199 -4.36 -18.01 -15.78
N ASP A 200 -4.82 -19.24 -15.68
CA ASP A 200 -5.24 -20.05 -16.83
C ASP A 200 -4.15 -20.22 -17.91
N GLY A 201 -2.86 -20.21 -17.52
CA GLY A 201 -1.72 -20.31 -18.45
C GLY A 201 -1.32 -18.97 -19.12
N GLU A 202 -2.00 -17.87 -18.79
CA GLU A 202 -1.62 -16.53 -19.22
C GLU A 202 -0.99 -15.74 -18.08
N THR A 203 0.17 -15.15 -18.36
CA THR A 203 0.83 -14.20 -17.47
C THR A 203 0.27 -12.80 -17.70
N LYS A 204 -0.35 -12.22 -16.66
CA LYS A 204 -0.86 -10.85 -16.67
C LYS A 204 -0.12 -9.99 -15.67
N GLU A 205 0.29 -8.82 -16.13
CA GLU A 205 1.00 -7.84 -15.33
C GLU A 205 0.11 -6.65 -14.99
N TYR A 206 0.20 -6.16 -13.75
CA TYR A 206 -0.60 -5.04 -13.26
C TYR A 206 0.30 -3.99 -12.60
N GLN A 207 0.03 -2.72 -12.86
CA GLN A 207 0.63 -1.63 -12.08
C GLN A 207 0.12 -1.70 -10.63
N GLY A 208 1.04 -1.69 -9.68
CA GLY A 208 0.76 -1.63 -8.24
C GLY A 208 1.53 -0.52 -7.55
N ILE A 209 1.14 -0.25 -6.29
CA ILE A 209 1.88 0.54 -5.31
C ILE A 209 2.05 -0.33 -4.07
N TYR A 210 3.27 -0.41 -3.53
CA TYR A 210 3.53 -1.15 -2.29
C TYR A 210 2.89 -0.45 -1.09
N ASN A 211 1.79 -1.01 -0.58
CA ASN A 211 0.95 -0.39 0.45
C ASN A 211 1.40 -0.63 1.90
N LYS A 212 2.53 -1.33 2.11
CA LYS A 212 3.08 -1.63 3.45
C LYS A 212 4.25 -0.72 3.83
N GLY A 213 4.43 0.38 3.12
CA GLY A 213 5.46 1.35 3.44
C GLY A 213 5.40 2.60 2.61
N PHE A 214 5.39 3.73 3.31
CA PHE A 214 5.53 5.06 2.74
C PHE A 214 6.63 5.79 3.51
N LEU A 215 7.18 6.84 2.91
CA LEU A 215 8.10 7.75 3.59
C LEU A 215 7.65 9.19 3.34
N GLY A 216 8.09 10.15 4.16
CA GLY A 216 7.85 11.56 3.84
C GLY A 216 8.61 11.98 2.58
N GLY A 217 8.05 12.87 1.76
CA GLY A 217 8.60 13.28 0.46
C GLY A 217 10.07 13.71 0.51
N TYR A 218 10.47 14.38 1.59
CA TYR A 218 11.86 14.80 1.86
C TYR A 218 12.89 13.66 1.81
N THR A 219 12.46 12.40 1.91
CA THR A 219 13.33 11.22 1.87
C THR A 219 13.79 10.85 0.46
N MET A 220 13.13 11.32 -0.61
CA MET A 220 13.53 11.03 -2.00
C MET A 220 15.00 11.35 -2.27
N LYS A 221 15.51 12.44 -1.70
CA LYS A 221 16.93 12.83 -1.86
C LYS A 221 17.89 11.75 -1.39
N GLN A 222 17.51 10.92 -0.41
CA GLN A 222 18.38 9.87 0.12
C GLN A 222 18.54 8.71 -0.87
N PHE A 223 17.48 8.36 -1.59
CA PHE A 223 17.52 7.33 -2.64
C PHE A 223 18.26 7.79 -3.91
N ARG A 224 18.49 9.10 -4.06
CA ARG A 224 19.37 9.65 -5.10
C ARG A 224 20.84 9.67 -4.68
N LEU A 225 21.12 9.64 -3.38
CA LEU A 225 22.48 9.72 -2.81
C LEU A 225 23.09 8.34 -2.52
N VAL A 226 22.24 7.35 -2.25
CA VAL A 226 22.66 5.99 -1.87
C VAL A 226 21.98 4.98 -2.78
N ASP A 227 22.78 4.08 -3.35
CA ASP A 227 22.25 3.01 -4.18
C ASP A 227 21.76 1.83 -3.33
N TYR A 228 20.46 1.80 -3.05
CA TYR A 228 19.82 0.70 -2.33
C TYR A 228 19.52 -0.52 -3.22
N THR A 229 19.88 -0.49 -4.51
CA THR A 229 19.83 -1.68 -5.37
C THR A 229 21.08 -2.54 -5.25
N ASP A 230 22.17 -1.99 -4.69
CA ASP A 230 23.38 -2.74 -4.37
C ASP A 230 23.17 -3.64 -3.15
N LYS A 231 23.38 -4.95 -3.36
CA LYS A 231 23.29 -5.97 -2.33
C LYS A 231 24.27 -5.73 -1.18
N ARG A 232 25.48 -5.22 -1.44
CA ARG A 232 26.46 -4.96 -0.37
C ARG A 232 25.99 -3.85 0.56
N THR A 233 25.41 -2.80 0.00
CA THR A 233 24.77 -1.73 0.76
C THR A 233 23.64 -2.28 1.64
N LEU A 234 22.72 -3.07 1.09
CA LEU A 234 21.63 -3.68 1.86
C LEU A 234 22.12 -4.64 2.96
N ASP A 235 23.11 -5.47 2.67
CA ASP A 235 23.66 -6.43 3.62
C ASP A 235 24.37 -5.72 4.78
N SER A 236 25.08 -4.62 4.51
CA SER A 236 25.66 -3.76 5.55
C SER A 236 24.57 -3.19 6.47
N LEU A 237 23.45 -2.74 5.90
CA LEU A 237 22.34 -2.20 6.71
C LEU A 237 21.64 -3.28 7.54
N ARG A 238 21.46 -4.48 6.98
CA ARG A 238 20.87 -5.62 7.69
C ARG A 238 21.70 -6.06 8.90
N SER A 239 23.01 -5.79 8.90
CA SER A 239 23.89 -6.08 10.04
C SER A 239 23.75 -5.10 11.20
N ARG A 240 23.14 -3.92 10.97
CA ARG A 240 22.92 -2.88 12.00
C ARG A 240 21.65 -3.15 12.79
N LYS A 241 21.56 -2.62 14.01
CA LYS A 241 20.34 -2.75 14.82
C LYS A 241 19.22 -1.90 14.20
N PRO A 242 17.96 -2.38 14.18
CA PRO A 242 16.84 -1.63 13.57
C PRO A 242 16.68 -0.20 14.11
N ARG A 243 16.97 0.04 15.38
CA ARG A 243 16.91 1.37 16.02
C ARG A 243 17.97 2.36 15.53
N GLU A 244 19.05 1.87 14.93
CA GLU A 244 20.16 2.69 14.41
C GLU A 244 19.95 3.08 12.94
N LEU A 245 18.99 2.43 12.26
CA LEU A 245 18.67 2.69 10.87
C LEU A 245 17.77 3.93 10.77
N LYS A 246 18.12 4.82 9.84
CA LYS A 246 17.30 5.96 9.46
C LYS A 246 16.01 5.47 8.78
N PRO A 247 14.93 6.28 8.71
CA PRO A 247 13.65 5.84 8.13
C PRO A 247 13.75 5.23 6.73
N HIS A 248 14.49 5.85 5.82
CA HIS A 248 14.69 5.35 4.45
C HIS A 248 15.56 4.09 4.39
N GLU A 249 16.56 3.95 5.27
CA GLU A 249 17.36 2.71 5.39
C GLU A 249 16.48 1.54 5.88
N ARG A 250 15.65 1.77 6.91
CA ARG A 250 14.68 0.77 7.41
C ARG A 250 13.71 0.35 6.33
N PHE A 251 13.21 1.32 5.55
CA PHE A 251 12.33 1.05 4.43
C PHE A 251 13.00 0.16 3.39
N ALA A 252 14.22 0.49 2.94
CA ALA A 252 14.97 -0.31 1.96
C ALA A 252 15.22 -1.75 2.47
N VAL A 253 15.61 -1.92 3.74
CA VAL A 253 15.82 -3.23 4.35
C VAL A 253 14.51 -4.03 4.45
N ARG A 254 13.40 -3.38 4.86
CA ARG A 254 12.09 -4.04 4.99
C ARG A 254 11.55 -4.47 3.63
N VAL A 255 11.59 -3.59 2.64
CA VAL A 255 11.10 -3.87 1.28
C VAL A 255 11.89 -5.01 0.62
N SER A 256 13.21 -5.04 0.80
CA SER A 256 14.09 -6.08 0.25
C SER A 256 14.21 -7.34 1.11
N GLY A 257 13.54 -7.38 2.26
CA GLY A 257 13.61 -8.49 3.20
C GLY A 257 12.76 -9.69 2.78
N GLU A 258 12.90 -10.81 3.51
CA GLU A 258 12.15 -12.04 3.27
C GLU A 258 10.64 -11.84 3.30
N TYR A 259 10.12 -10.98 4.17
CA TYR A 259 8.69 -10.64 4.26
C TYR A 259 8.34 -9.32 3.57
N GLY A 260 9.24 -8.80 2.73
CA GLY A 260 9.13 -7.54 2.02
C GLY A 260 8.23 -7.59 0.78
N CYS A 261 8.49 -6.69 -0.18
CA CYS A 261 7.74 -6.61 -1.43
C CYS A 261 8.05 -7.84 -2.31
N LYS A 262 6.99 -8.45 -2.85
CA LYS A 262 7.06 -9.65 -3.70
C LYS A 262 6.83 -9.36 -5.18
N ASP A 263 6.43 -8.14 -5.49
CA ASP A 263 6.24 -7.67 -6.84
C ASP A 263 7.59 -7.31 -7.46
N TYR A 264 7.62 -7.04 -8.76
CA TYR A 264 8.80 -6.45 -9.39
C TYR A 264 8.90 -4.95 -9.03
N TYR A 265 10.07 -4.50 -8.57
CA TYR A 265 10.33 -3.12 -8.19
C TYR A 265 11.82 -2.78 -8.27
N THR A 266 12.14 -1.48 -8.23
CA THR A 266 13.50 -0.98 -8.02
C THR A 266 13.52 -0.01 -6.84
N LEU A 267 14.63 0.11 -6.12
CA LEU A 267 14.81 1.12 -5.05
C LEU A 267 15.52 2.37 -5.59
N LYS A 268 15.17 2.76 -6.82
CA LYS A 268 15.63 3.96 -7.52
C LYS A 268 14.45 4.88 -7.78
N GLU A 269 14.73 6.06 -8.32
CA GLU A 269 13.68 6.95 -8.81
C GLU A 269 12.85 6.26 -9.90
N ILE A 270 11.55 6.53 -9.93
CA ILE A 270 10.60 5.85 -10.80
C ILE A 270 10.99 5.96 -12.28
N GLU A 271 10.88 4.84 -12.99
CA GLU A 271 11.18 4.71 -14.40
C GLU A 271 10.13 3.83 -15.10
N GLU A 272 10.19 3.77 -16.43
CA GLU A 272 9.35 2.86 -17.20
C GLU A 272 9.79 1.41 -16.97
N TYR A 273 8.81 0.55 -16.78
CA TYR A 273 9.02 -0.87 -16.58
C TYR A 273 9.40 -1.55 -17.90
N ASN A 274 10.50 -2.28 -17.88
CA ASN A 274 10.91 -3.17 -18.95
C ASN A 274 10.65 -4.63 -18.54
N PRO A 275 9.76 -5.35 -19.25
CA PRO A 275 9.47 -6.76 -18.96
C PRO A 275 10.69 -7.67 -19.02
N GLY A 276 11.71 -7.35 -19.84
CA GLY A 276 12.93 -8.15 -19.96
C GLY A 276 13.80 -8.18 -18.70
N ASP A 277 13.62 -7.21 -17.80
CA ASP A 277 14.34 -7.15 -16.52
C ASP A 277 13.64 -7.95 -15.42
N ASN A 278 12.41 -8.42 -15.67
CA ASN A 278 11.63 -9.22 -14.74
C ASN A 278 11.72 -10.70 -15.11
N LEU A 279 12.64 -11.42 -14.47
CA LEU A 279 12.90 -12.84 -14.72
C LEU A 279 11.66 -13.73 -14.60
N VAL A 280 10.68 -13.35 -13.77
CA VAL A 280 9.40 -14.08 -13.60
C VAL A 280 8.45 -13.85 -14.78
N ALA A 281 8.53 -12.70 -15.45
CA ALA A 281 7.79 -12.45 -16.68
C ALA A 281 8.49 -13.02 -17.93
N SER A 282 9.80 -13.30 -17.86
CA SER A 282 10.60 -13.81 -18.97
C SER A 282 10.65 -15.34 -19.11
N ASP A 283 10.03 -16.11 -18.20
CA ASP A 283 9.94 -17.59 -18.29
C ASP A 283 9.03 -18.09 -19.43
N ASN A 284 8.74 -17.24 -20.42
CA ASN A 284 8.28 -17.67 -21.73
C ASN A 284 9.44 -18.39 -22.45
N TYR A 285 9.49 -19.71 -22.27
CA TYR A 285 10.26 -20.66 -23.10
C TYR A 285 11.74 -20.30 -23.31
N ILE A 286 12.59 -20.68 -22.34
CA ILE A 286 13.88 -21.25 -22.76
C ILE A 286 13.55 -22.64 -23.31
N SER A 287 13.25 -22.70 -24.61
CA SER A 287 13.32 -23.96 -25.33
C SER A 287 14.80 -24.34 -25.43
N ASP A 288 15.27 -25.13 -24.47
CA ASP A 288 16.43 -25.98 -24.67
C ASP A 288 15.99 -27.07 -25.65
N ASP A 289 16.26 -26.85 -26.93
CA ASP A 289 16.76 -27.88 -27.86
C ASP A 289 16.89 -27.28 -29.27
N GLY A 290 17.91 -26.45 -29.39
CA GLY A 290 18.53 -26.07 -30.65
C GLY A 290 20.01 -26.43 -30.61
N SER A 291 20.34 -27.72 -30.54
CA SER A 291 21.66 -28.23 -30.96
C SER A 291 21.66 -29.76 -31.13
N ASP A 292 21.55 -30.17 -32.40
CA ASP A 292 22.27 -31.23 -33.09
C ASP A 292 22.84 -32.45 -32.32
N TYR A 293 22.47 -33.62 -32.87
CA TYR A 293 22.93 -35.02 -32.73
C TYR A 293 22.26 -35.93 -31.69
#